data_AF-A0A7S1TXE0-F1
#
_entry.id   AF-A0A7S1TXE0-F1
#
_cell.length_a   1.000
_cell.length_b   1.000
_cell.length_c   1.000
_cell.angle_alpha   90.00
_cell.angle_beta   90.00
_cell.angle_gamma   90.00
#
_symmetry.space_group_name_H-M   'P 1'
#
loop_
_entity.id
_entity.type
_entity.pdbx_description
1 polymer ?
#
loop_
_entity_poly.entity_id
_entity_poly.type
_entity_poly.pdbx_seq_one_letter_code
_entity_poly.pdbx_strand_id
1 'polypeptide(L)'
;MAEDLRSLLDALLQPNNDLRNAAEVAFREQLAAAPAPLARGLAELGLNGVPAAAGPDLGRQQLAVMLLGKVLVDKAGGSIGVGTGIGVGAVRWPALRGQQPEMQGALLTAMSSHPSPIIRKATCDVAGTFALSLHAELEDPSQTPWPELLAFALGAAGGLSDSVVARESAVRILANIVDVLAALEPQALVRTLEANLNYGLGGGGAGGADLGSICKIHELSVSAFTMLMEYLPDDVPHELFQPLLPLSLTAAAGLATLSALGAPAEGACDALENIAAVAVSSSVMFPPFVRQLVEIFGVIALNPDPNDPNPTLSLEPLTLLPLTTLGLGLGLSPGPGFGFSDDVRSLALEVILSLAQIEPDLLRPCDDYDPCEALVKVLFEMVMEVQDGNDWISAVEAQDTLTEEKVHFAAEAG
;
A
#
# COMPACT_ATOMS: atom_id res chain seq x y z
N MET A 1 12.33 35.35 4.70
CA MET A 1 11.63 34.11 5.11
C MET A 1 11.64 33.06 4.02
N ALA A 2 11.05 33.29 2.83
CA ALA A 2 11.05 32.28 1.76
C ALA A 2 12.46 31.90 1.26
N GLU A 3 13.36 32.89 1.12
CA GLU A 3 14.77 32.63 0.76
C GLU A 3 15.52 31.90 1.89
N ASP A 4 15.35 32.34 3.14
CA ASP A 4 15.97 31.69 4.31
C ASP A 4 15.54 30.23 4.45
N LEU A 5 14.25 29.93 4.22
CA LEU A 5 13.70 28.59 4.27
C LEU A 5 14.21 27.72 3.11
N ARG A 6 14.38 28.28 1.90
CA ARG A 6 14.98 27.54 0.78
C ARG A 6 16.41 27.14 1.09
N SER A 7 17.23 28.05 1.61
CA SER A 7 18.60 27.74 2.02
C SER A 7 18.65 26.68 3.12
N LEU A 8 17.70 26.72 4.06
CA LEU A 8 17.57 25.70 5.10
C LEU A 8 17.26 24.32 4.52
N LEU A 9 16.30 24.22 3.59
CA LEU A 9 15.95 22.97 2.92
C LEU A 9 17.10 22.44 2.05
N ASP A 10 17.83 23.33 1.38
CA ASP A 10 19.00 22.96 0.59
C ASP A 10 20.10 22.37 1.46
N ALA A 11 20.32 22.93 2.66
CA ALA A 11 21.26 22.41 3.64
C ALA A 11 20.84 21.04 4.19
N LEU A 12 19.54 20.81 4.40
CA LEU A 12 18.99 19.52 4.84
C LEU A 12 19.18 18.40 3.79
N LEU A 13 19.19 18.75 2.51
CA LEU A 13 19.41 17.81 1.41
C LEU A 13 20.89 17.56 1.09
N GLN A 14 21.83 18.25 1.76
CA GLN A 14 23.26 18.03 1.53
C GLN A 14 23.71 16.66 2.07
N PRO A 15 24.68 16.00 1.40
CA PRO A 15 25.30 14.78 1.90
C PRO A 15 26.22 15.04 3.12
N ASN A 16 26.60 16.30 3.37
CA ASN A 16 27.44 16.67 4.50
C ASN A 16 26.64 16.67 5.81
N ASN A 17 26.96 15.72 6.70
CA ASN A 17 26.28 15.53 7.98
C ASN A 17 26.35 16.77 8.89
N ASP A 18 27.45 17.54 8.88
CA ASP A 18 27.58 18.70 9.76
C ASP A 18 26.64 19.83 9.34
N LEU A 19 26.54 20.09 8.02
CA LEU A 19 25.61 21.07 7.47
C LEU A 19 24.15 20.63 7.68
N ARG A 20 23.86 19.34 7.48
CA ARG A 20 22.52 18.79 7.72
C ARG A 20 22.13 18.91 9.19
N ASN A 21 23.02 18.53 10.11
CA ASN A 21 22.76 18.62 11.56
C ASN A 21 22.55 20.07 12.01
N ALA A 22 23.35 21.02 11.51
CA ALA A 22 23.16 22.44 11.78
C ALA A 22 21.81 22.94 11.26
N ALA A 23 21.40 22.52 10.06
CA ALA A 23 20.10 22.85 9.50
C ALA A 23 18.93 22.21 10.28
N GLU A 24 19.06 20.99 10.78
CA GLU A 24 18.05 20.37 11.64
C GLU A 24 17.87 21.14 12.96
N VAL A 25 18.97 21.57 13.58
CA VAL A 25 18.92 22.39 14.80
C VAL A 25 18.24 23.73 14.50
N ALA A 26 18.65 24.42 13.45
CA ALA A 26 18.05 25.70 13.04
C ALA A 26 16.55 25.54 12.70
N PHE A 27 16.15 24.43 12.06
CA PHE A 27 14.76 24.12 11.82
C PHE A 27 13.98 23.98 13.14
N ARG A 28 14.48 23.20 14.10
CA ARG A 28 13.83 23.03 15.42
C ARG A 28 13.70 24.36 16.18
N GLU A 29 14.71 25.21 16.11
CA GLU A 29 14.70 26.54 16.73
C GLU A 29 13.65 27.46 16.10
N GLN A 30 13.62 27.56 14.76
CA GLN A 30 12.60 28.34 14.04
C GLN A 30 11.20 27.84 14.35
N LEU A 31 11.08 26.52 14.38
CA LEU A 31 9.85 25.83 14.60
C LEU A 31 9.34 26.07 16.05
N ALA A 32 10.22 26.16 17.05
CA ALA A 32 9.86 26.57 18.42
C ALA A 32 9.53 28.06 18.54
N ALA A 33 10.26 28.93 17.82
CA ALA A 33 10.11 30.37 17.92
C ALA A 33 8.89 30.93 17.16
N ALA A 34 8.61 30.39 15.98
CA ALA A 34 7.61 30.90 15.05
C ALA A 34 6.96 29.78 14.21
N PRO A 35 6.14 28.90 14.83
CA PRO A 35 5.58 27.74 14.15
C PRO A 35 4.63 28.12 13.00
N ALA A 36 3.78 29.13 13.16
CA ALA A 36 2.80 29.54 12.13
C ALA A 36 3.47 30.10 10.86
N PRO A 37 4.42 31.05 10.96
CA PRO A 37 5.15 31.49 9.78
C PRO A 37 5.94 30.37 9.08
N LEU A 38 6.52 29.44 9.85
CA LEU A 38 7.23 28.31 9.27
C LEU A 38 6.29 27.36 8.53
N ALA A 39 5.14 27.01 9.11
CA ALA A 39 4.12 26.17 8.46
C ALA A 39 3.65 26.80 7.14
N ARG A 40 3.36 28.11 7.14
CA ARG A 40 2.99 28.84 5.92
C ARG A 40 4.12 28.80 4.88
N GLY A 41 5.37 29.06 5.29
CA GLY A 41 6.50 29.01 4.37
C GLY A 41 6.71 27.63 3.75
N LEU A 42 6.52 26.55 4.53
CA LEU A 42 6.57 25.17 4.03
C LEU A 42 5.43 24.87 3.06
N ALA A 43 4.20 25.32 3.37
CA ALA A 43 3.05 25.19 2.47
C ALA A 43 3.26 25.95 1.15
N GLU A 44 3.74 27.20 1.21
CA GLU A 44 4.05 28.00 0.02
C GLU A 44 5.12 27.36 -0.86
N LEU A 45 6.19 26.83 -0.26
CA LEU A 45 7.26 26.18 -1.02
C LEU A 45 6.87 24.80 -1.55
N GLY A 46 6.15 24.00 -0.76
CA GLY A 46 5.84 22.61 -1.07
C GLY A 46 4.58 22.43 -1.93
N LEU A 47 3.54 23.23 -1.71
CA LEU A 47 2.21 23.05 -2.31
C LEU A 47 1.95 23.99 -3.48
N ASN A 48 2.49 25.22 -3.43
CA ASN A 48 2.27 26.27 -4.44
C ASN A 48 3.47 26.48 -5.38
N GLY A 49 4.49 25.62 -5.28
CA GLY A 49 5.69 25.74 -6.09
C GLY A 49 5.40 25.65 -7.59
N VAL A 50 6.15 26.40 -8.40
CA VAL A 50 6.13 26.24 -9.87
C VAL A 50 6.47 24.76 -10.17
N PRO A 51 5.74 24.09 -11.08
CA PRO A 51 6.10 22.74 -11.51
C PRO A 51 7.54 22.71 -12.00
N ALA A 52 8.44 22.18 -11.17
CA ALA A 52 9.77 21.84 -11.62
C ALA A 52 9.65 20.52 -12.38
N ALA A 53 9.78 20.57 -13.71
CA ALA A 53 10.07 19.37 -14.47
C ALA A 53 11.40 18.82 -13.94
N ALA A 54 11.35 17.69 -13.24
CA ALA A 54 12.46 16.91 -12.66
C ALA A 54 13.75 17.70 -12.32
N GLY A 55 14.04 17.91 -11.03
CA GLY A 55 15.27 18.60 -10.61
C GLY A 55 15.40 18.80 -9.10
N PRO A 56 16.42 19.54 -8.64
CA PRO A 56 16.66 19.82 -7.21
C PRO A 56 15.47 20.50 -6.53
N ASP A 57 14.66 21.24 -7.29
CA ASP A 57 13.44 21.88 -6.78
C ASP A 57 12.34 20.88 -6.40
N LEU A 58 12.26 19.71 -7.06
CA LEU A 58 11.30 18.67 -6.70
C LEU A 58 11.65 18.04 -5.35
N GLY A 59 12.94 17.76 -5.11
CA GLY A 59 13.42 17.27 -3.82
C GLY A 59 13.13 18.26 -2.70
N ARG A 60 13.32 19.56 -2.96
CA ARG A 60 12.99 20.64 -2.02
C ARG A 60 11.48 20.72 -1.73
N GLN A 61 10.64 20.66 -2.76
CA GLN A 61 9.18 20.65 -2.62
C GLN A 61 8.71 19.46 -1.80
N GLN A 62 9.21 18.26 -2.11
CA GLN A 62 8.85 17.04 -1.40
C GLN A 62 9.27 17.12 0.07
N LEU A 63 10.48 17.58 0.36
CA LEU A 63 10.94 17.79 1.73
C LEU A 63 10.08 18.82 2.47
N ALA A 64 9.69 19.92 1.81
CA ALA A 64 8.83 20.93 2.39
C ALA A 64 7.45 20.37 2.79
N VAL A 65 6.83 19.55 1.94
CA VAL A 65 5.55 18.89 2.24
C VAL A 65 5.71 17.88 3.39
N MET A 66 6.76 17.06 3.39
CA MET A 66 7.00 16.11 4.50
C MET A 66 7.23 16.83 5.83
N LEU A 67 8.01 17.91 5.83
CA LEU A 67 8.22 18.72 7.03
C LEU A 67 6.93 19.42 7.46
N LEU A 68 6.10 19.90 6.52
CA LEU A 68 4.78 20.45 6.84
C LEU A 68 3.94 19.43 7.59
N GLY A 69 3.91 18.16 7.14
CA GLY A 69 3.26 17.07 7.88
C GLY A 69 3.77 16.94 9.32
N LYS A 70 5.09 16.96 9.51
CA LYS A 70 5.69 16.90 10.86
C LYS A 70 5.37 18.13 11.72
N VAL A 71 5.11 19.28 11.11
CA VAL A 71 4.69 20.50 11.83
C VAL A 71 3.21 20.45 12.21
N LEU A 72 2.36 19.87 11.35
CA LEU A 72 0.92 19.78 11.56
C LEU A 72 0.50 18.64 12.51
N VAL A 73 1.28 17.56 12.58
CA VAL A 73 0.93 16.34 13.34
C VAL A 73 1.61 16.33 14.71
N ASP A 74 0.82 16.13 15.76
CA ASP A 74 1.32 16.01 17.13
C ASP A 74 1.59 14.55 17.49
N LYS A 75 2.69 13.98 16.98
CA LYS A 75 3.19 12.69 17.50
C LYS A 75 4.34 12.95 18.47
N ALA A 76 4.00 13.10 19.75
CA ALA A 76 4.97 12.97 20.83
C ALA A 76 5.53 11.54 20.83
N GLY A 77 6.63 11.29 20.11
CA GLY A 77 7.44 10.08 20.22
C GLY A 77 7.40 9.07 19.05
N GLY A 78 6.72 9.36 17.94
CA GLY A 78 6.75 8.47 16.76
C GLY A 78 7.94 8.74 15.85
N SER A 79 8.92 7.82 15.79
CA SER A 79 9.82 7.77 14.64
C SER A 79 9.04 7.20 13.45
N ILE A 80 9.17 7.81 12.28
CA ILE A 80 8.71 7.20 11.03
C ILE A 80 9.97 6.98 10.19
N GLY A 81 10.26 5.72 9.86
CA GLY A 81 11.26 5.34 8.86
C GLY A 81 10.90 6.01 7.52
N VAL A 82 11.79 6.60 6.75
CA VAL A 82 13.12 6.13 6.34
C VAL A 82 14.10 7.32 6.36
N GLY A 83 15.25 7.15 7.02
CA GLY A 83 16.47 7.94 6.75
C GLY A 83 16.63 9.34 7.37
N THR A 84 15.61 9.99 7.93
CA THR A 84 15.79 11.31 8.58
C THR A 84 15.35 11.28 10.04
N GLY A 85 16.32 11.07 10.95
CA GLY A 85 16.16 11.04 12.41
C GLY A 85 15.76 12.37 13.06
N ILE A 86 14.92 13.16 12.39
CA ILE A 86 14.40 14.42 12.91
C ILE A 86 13.30 14.10 13.92
N GLY A 87 13.69 13.90 15.19
CA GLY A 87 12.77 13.93 16.33
C GLY A 87 12.27 15.35 16.53
N VAL A 88 10.99 15.58 16.31
CA VAL A 88 10.33 16.88 16.56
C VAL A 88 9.69 16.79 17.94
N GLY A 89 10.17 17.60 18.89
CA GLY A 89 9.66 17.64 20.26
C GLY A 89 8.21 18.16 20.35
N ALA A 90 7.53 17.75 21.42
CA ALA A 90 6.11 17.94 21.71
C ALA A 90 5.61 19.39 21.60
N VAL A 91 4.34 19.52 21.20
CA VAL A 91 3.50 20.72 21.00
C VAL A 91 3.63 21.39 19.64
N ARG A 92 2.62 21.30 18.75
CA ARG A 92 2.49 22.22 17.58
C ARG A 92 1.10 22.63 17.15
N TRP A 93 0.17 21.70 16.95
CA TRP A 93 -1.13 22.04 16.33
C TRP A 93 -1.96 23.09 17.10
N PRO A 94 -2.06 23.08 18.44
CA PRO A 94 -2.81 24.10 19.18
C PRO A 94 -2.33 25.53 18.90
N ALA A 95 -1.03 25.73 18.65
CA ALA A 95 -0.44 27.02 18.30
C ALA A 95 -0.73 27.46 16.85
N LEU A 96 -1.18 26.52 16.01
CA LEU A 96 -1.48 26.71 14.60
C LEU A 96 -2.98 26.79 14.29
N ARG A 97 -3.87 26.63 15.29
CA ARG A 97 -5.34 26.65 15.09
C ARG A 97 -5.84 27.86 14.29
N GLY A 98 -5.26 29.04 14.50
CA GLY A 98 -5.63 30.25 13.75
C GLY A 98 -5.30 30.21 12.24
N GLN A 99 -4.46 29.27 11.80
CA GLN A 99 -4.06 29.07 10.40
C GLN A 99 -4.75 27.86 9.76
N GLN A 100 -5.62 27.16 10.49
CA GLN A 100 -6.23 25.91 10.04
C GLN A 100 -6.94 26.01 8.69
N PRO A 101 -7.85 26.98 8.44
CA PRO A 101 -8.58 27.04 7.18
C PRO A 101 -7.65 27.29 5.98
N GLU A 102 -6.59 28.07 6.19
CA GLU A 102 -5.58 28.36 5.16
C GLU A 102 -4.81 27.09 4.79
N MET A 103 -4.33 26.34 5.78
CA MET A 103 -3.60 25.08 5.56
C MET A 103 -4.50 24.00 4.93
N GLN A 104 -5.73 23.87 5.41
CA GLN A 104 -6.71 22.95 4.84
C GLN A 104 -7.01 23.26 3.37
N GLY A 105 -7.27 24.53 3.04
CA GLY A 105 -7.50 24.97 1.67
C GLY A 105 -6.29 24.72 0.75
N ALA A 106 -5.08 24.98 1.23
CA ALA A 106 -3.85 24.74 0.48
C ALA A 106 -3.63 23.24 0.18
N LEU A 107 -3.83 22.37 1.18
CA LEU A 107 -3.72 20.92 1.01
C LEU A 107 -4.76 20.40 0.01
N LEU A 108 -6.04 20.77 0.15
CA LEU A 108 -7.11 20.35 -0.75
C LEU A 108 -6.86 20.75 -2.21
N THR A 109 -6.39 21.98 -2.40
CA THR A 109 -6.03 22.48 -3.74
C THR A 109 -4.87 21.66 -4.31
N ALA A 110 -3.80 21.46 -3.56
CA ALA A 110 -2.63 20.74 -4.02
C ALA A 110 -2.91 19.25 -4.33
N MET A 111 -3.71 18.55 -3.51
CA MET A 111 -4.09 17.16 -3.80
C MET A 111 -4.84 17.03 -5.13
N SER A 112 -5.69 18.01 -5.45
CA SER A 112 -6.55 17.96 -6.64
C SER A 112 -5.86 18.40 -7.93
N SER A 113 -4.93 19.37 -7.84
CA SER A 113 -4.40 20.05 -9.04
C SER A 113 -2.88 20.09 -9.13
N HIS A 114 -2.13 19.60 -8.15
CA HIS A 114 -0.67 19.67 -8.22
C HIS A 114 -0.15 18.78 -9.37
N PRO A 115 0.74 19.26 -10.25
CA PRO A 115 1.15 18.54 -11.46
C PRO A 115 2.03 17.31 -11.16
N SER A 116 2.90 17.39 -10.15
CA SER A 116 3.75 16.26 -9.75
C SER A 116 2.97 15.21 -8.94
N PRO A 117 2.94 13.93 -9.38
CA PRO A 117 2.30 12.84 -8.61
C PRO A 117 2.99 12.61 -7.27
N ILE A 118 4.31 12.78 -7.18
CA ILE A 118 5.09 12.60 -5.95
C ILE A 118 4.63 13.60 -4.87
N ILE A 119 4.41 14.85 -5.26
CA ILE A 119 3.94 15.88 -4.34
C ILE A 119 2.48 15.66 -3.97
N ARG A 120 1.61 15.27 -4.93
CA ARG A 120 0.21 14.91 -4.60
C ARG A 120 0.15 13.77 -3.58
N LYS A 121 0.94 12.71 -3.80
CA LYS A 121 1.13 11.58 -2.88
C LYS A 121 1.50 12.07 -1.48
N ALA A 122 2.60 12.81 -1.36
CA ALA A 122 3.03 13.36 -0.07
C ALA A 122 1.95 14.26 0.57
N THR A 123 1.23 15.05 -0.22
CA THR A 123 0.17 15.94 0.27
C THR A 123 -1.02 15.15 0.81
N CYS A 124 -1.42 14.05 0.14
CA CYS A 124 -2.48 13.15 0.62
C CYS A 124 -2.12 12.52 1.96
N ASP A 125 -0.86 12.09 2.13
CA ASP A 125 -0.38 11.49 3.39
C ASP A 125 -0.40 12.52 4.53
N VAL A 126 0.03 13.74 4.24
CA VAL A 126 -0.02 14.86 5.19
C VAL A 126 -1.47 15.20 5.55
N ALA A 127 -2.37 15.30 4.56
CA ALA A 127 -3.76 15.63 4.79
C ALA A 127 -4.48 14.56 5.62
N GLY A 128 -4.27 13.28 5.32
CA GLY A 128 -4.81 12.17 6.10
C GLY A 128 -4.32 12.18 7.55
N THR A 129 -3.01 12.25 7.75
CA THR A 129 -2.43 12.28 9.11
C THR A 129 -2.87 13.53 9.90
N PHE A 130 -3.00 14.67 9.22
CA PHE A 130 -3.49 15.89 9.83
C PHE A 130 -4.97 15.77 10.22
N ALA A 131 -5.82 15.14 9.38
CA ALA A 131 -7.21 14.85 9.71
C ALA A 131 -7.36 13.93 10.93
N LEU A 132 -6.52 12.88 11.03
CA LEU A 132 -6.47 12.04 12.24
C LEU A 132 -6.09 12.85 13.49
N SER A 133 -5.12 13.75 13.36
CA SER A 133 -4.69 14.62 14.48
C SER A 133 -5.83 15.55 14.92
N LEU A 134 -6.58 16.09 13.97
CA LEU A 134 -7.78 16.89 14.26
C LEU A 134 -8.86 16.05 14.94
N HIS A 135 -9.07 14.81 14.49
CA HIS A 135 -10.06 13.90 15.08
C HIS A 135 -9.77 13.61 16.55
N ALA A 136 -8.50 13.33 16.87
CA ALA A 136 -8.06 13.02 18.23
C ALA A 136 -8.26 14.18 19.23
N GLU A 137 -8.40 15.42 18.76
CA GLU A 137 -8.69 16.58 19.61
C GLU A 137 -10.18 16.85 19.83
N LEU A 138 -11.08 16.13 19.13
CA LEU A 138 -12.52 16.35 19.27
C LEU A 138 -13.01 15.83 20.63
N GLU A 139 -13.84 16.62 21.30
CA GLU A 139 -14.54 16.18 22.52
C GLU A 139 -15.57 15.10 22.21
N ASP A 140 -16.16 15.15 21.02
CA ASP A 140 -17.17 14.24 20.52
C ASP A 140 -16.63 13.51 19.28
N PRO A 141 -16.35 12.19 19.37
CA PRO A 141 -15.82 11.41 18.25
C PRO A 141 -16.82 11.24 17.11
N SER A 142 -18.10 11.58 17.30
CA SER A 142 -19.09 11.58 16.21
C SER A 142 -18.98 12.81 15.29
N GLN A 143 -18.15 13.80 15.63
CA GLN A 143 -17.94 14.98 14.81
C GLN A 143 -16.90 14.73 13.71
N THR A 144 -17.13 15.30 12.54
CA THR A 144 -16.17 15.26 11.44
C THR A 144 -15.07 16.31 11.65
N PRO A 145 -13.79 15.93 11.78
CA PRO A 145 -12.70 16.88 12.04
C PRO A 145 -12.42 17.82 10.88
N TRP A 146 -12.73 17.38 9.65
CA TRP A 146 -12.48 18.11 8.42
C TRP A 146 -13.51 17.73 7.33
N PRO A 147 -14.71 18.34 7.36
CA PRO A 147 -15.81 17.98 6.47
C PRO A 147 -15.48 18.09 4.98
N GLU A 148 -14.66 19.07 4.58
CA GLU A 148 -14.26 19.29 3.19
C GLU A 148 -13.35 18.17 2.67
N LEU A 149 -12.44 17.67 3.52
CA LEU A 149 -11.60 16.51 3.17
C LEU A 149 -12.44 15.24 3.03
N LEU A 150 -13.41 15.05 3.94
CA LEU A 150 -14.33 13.93 3.87
C LEU A 150 -15.16 13.97 2.59
N ALA A 151 -15.75 15.13 2.27
CA ALA A 151 -16.52 15.33 1.05
C ALA A 151 -15.67 15.10 -0.21
N PHE A 152 -14.42 15.56 -0.21
CA PHE A 152 -13.47 15.28 -1.29
C PHE A 152 -13.19 13.78 -1.42
N ALA A 153 -12.81 13.11 -0.32
CA ALA A 153 -12.43 11.71 -0.33
C ALA A 153 -13.59 10.80 -0.76
N LEU A 154 -14.76 10.94 -0.14
CA LEU A 154 -15.95 10.16 -0.51
C LEU A 154 -16.48 10.51 -1.91
N GLY A 155 -16.46 11.79 -2.30
CA GLY A 155 -16.98 12.22 -3.59
C GLY A 155 -16.10 11.76 -4.75
N ALA A 156 -14.80 12.07 -4.70
CA ALA A 156 -13.88 11.73 -5.78
C ALA A 156 -13.64 10.22 -5.89
N ALA A 157 -13.54 9.51 -4.76
CA ALA A 157 -13.43 8.04 -4.77
C ALA A 157 -14.76 7.36 -5.11
N GLY A 158 -15.90 7.90 -4.68
CA GLY A 158 -17.24 7.37 -4.95
C GLY A 158 -17.73 7.58 -6.39
N GLY A 159 -16.88 8.11 -7.26
CA GLY A 159 -17.16 8.23 -8.70
C GLY A 159 -17.84 9.51 -9.15
N LEU A 160 -17.91 10.54 -8.30
CA LEU A 160 -18.35 11.88 -8.73
C LEU A 160 -17.29 12.61 -9.56
N SER A 161 -16.04 12.14 -9.52
CA SER A 161 -14.93 12.69 -10.30
C SER A 161 -14.59 11.79 -11.48
N ASP A 162 -14.54 12.40 -12.68
CA ASP A 162 -13.98 11.78 -13.88
C ASP A 162 -12.43 11.79 -13.87
N SER A 163 -11.82 12.58 -12.98
CA SER A 163 -10.36 12.64 -12.83
C SER A 163 -9.86 11.42 -12.08
N VAL A 164 -9.11 10.57 -12.79
CA VAL A 164 -8.39 9.41 -12.23
C VAL A 164 -7.43 9.84 -11.13
N VAL A 165 -6.73 10.96 -11.33
CA VAL A 165 -5.78 11.51 -10.36
C VAL A 165 -6.48 11.91 -9.06
N ALA A 166 -7.65 12.54 -9.16
CA ALA A 166 -8.43 12.90 -7.97
C ALA A 166 -8.97 11.65 -7.26
N ARG A 167 -9.36 10.61 -8.02
CA ARG A 167 -9.80 9.33 -7.48
C ARG A 167 -8.66 8.62 -6.73
N GLU A 168 -7.48 8.49 -7.34
CA GLU A 168 -6.29 7.91 -6.69
C GLU A 168 -5.95 8.66 -5.40
N SER A 169 -5.91 10.00 -5.45
CA SER A 169 -5.64 10.85 -4.29
C SER A 169 -6.69 10.64 -3.18
N ALA A 170 -7.96 10.54 -3.56
CA ALA A 170 -9.06 10.30 -2.64
C ALA A 170 -8.96 8.92 -1.97
N VAL A 171 -8.74 7.83 -2.72
CA VAL A 171 -8.56 6.48 -2.15
C VAL A 171 -7.36 6.44 -1.22
N ARG A 172 -6.29 7.16 -1.55
CA ARG A 172 -5.11 7.27 -0.69
C ARG A 172 -5.39 7.97 0.64
N ILE A 173 -6.23 9.02 0.61
CA ILE A 173 -6.70 9.66 1.84
C ILE A 173 -7.58 8.67 2.62
N LEU A 174 -8.52 7.99 1.96
CA LEU A 174 -9.39 7.00 2.60
C LEU A 174 -8.57 5.96 3.36
N ALA A 175 -7.53 5.39 2.76
CA ALA A 175 -6.65 4.42 3.41
C ALA A 175 -6.01 4.95 4.72
N ASN A 176 -5.76 6.26 4.80
CA ASN A 176 -5.17 6.89 5.98
C ASN A 176 -6.18 7.29 7.07
N ILE A 177 -7.48 7.39 6.76
CA ILE A 177 -8.52 7.85 7.70
C ILE A 177 -9.67 6.85 7.85
N VAL A 178 -9.42 5.60 7.47
CA VAL A 178 -10.48 4.60 7.26
C VAL A 178 -11.21 4.23 8.56
N ASP A 179 -10.50 4.27 9.67
CA ASP A 179 -11.00 4.10 11.04
C ASP A 179 -12.03 5.19 11.40
N VAL A 180 -11.70 6.45 11.14
CA VAL A 180 -12.60 7.60 11.34
C VAL A 180 -13.84 7.47 10.46
N LEU A 181 -13.68 7.00 9.22
CA LEU A 181 -14.79 6.81 8.30
C LEU A 181 -15.71 5.65 8.69
N ALA A 182 -15.15 4.57 9.20
CA ALA A 182 -15.91 3.42 9.68
C ALA A 182 -16.85 3.80 10.83
N ALA A 183 -16.40 4.69 11.72
CA ALA A 183 -17.20 5.20 12.82
C ALA A 183 -18.29 6.19 12.36
N LEU A 184 -17.98 7.07 11.39
CA LEU A 184 -18.87 8.15 11.00
C LEU A 184 -19.88 7.77 9.90
N GLU A 185 -19.43 7.10 8.84
CA GLU A 185 -20.19 6.93 7.59
C GLU A 185 -19.93 5.54 6.95
N PRO A 186 -20.16 4.42 7.66
CA PRO A 186 -19.69 3.11 7.20
C PRO A 186 -20.36 2.63 5.90
N GLN A 187 -21.63 2.97 5.66
CA GLN A 187 -22.30 2.63 4.39
C GLN A 187 -21.74 3.44 3.20
N ALA A 188 -21.36 4.70 3.41
CA ALA A 188 -20.72 5.49 2.37
C ALA A 188 -19.35 4.91 2.05
N LEU A 189 -18.58 4.53 3.08
CA LEU A 189 -17.29 3.88 2.93
C LEU A 189 -17.38 2.57 2.13
N VAL A 190 -18.33 1.67 2.46
CA VAL A 190 -18.55 0.42 1.71
C VAL A 190 -18.81 0.70 0.23
N ARG A 191 -19.77 1.57 -0.09
CA ARG A 191 -20.08 1.90 -1.49
C ARG A 191 -18.89 2.50 -2.23
N THR A 192 -18.11 3.33 -1.55
CA THR A 192 -16.93 3.95 -2.12
C THR A 192 -15.83 2.91 -2.37
N LEU A 193 -15.52 2.03 -1.42
CA LEU A 193 -14.53 0.97 -1.64
C LEU A 193 -14.99 -0.02 -2.71
N GLU A 194 -16.26 -0.41 -2.72
CA GLU A 194 -16.85 -1.25 -3.76
C GLU A 194 -16.69 -0.62 -5.16
N ALA A 195 -16.95 0.68 -5.30
CA ALA A 195 -16.80 1.39 -6.56
C ALA A 195 -15.34 1.43 -7.05
N ASN A 196 -14.36 1.48 -6.14
CA ASN A 196 -12.94 1.51 -6.50
C ASN A 196 -12.36 0.12 -6.75
N LEU A 197 -12.76 -0.89 -5.98
CA LEU A 197 -12.41 -2.30 -6.23
C LEU A 197 -13.04 -2.84 -7.52
N ASN A 198 -14.10 -2.19 -8.02
CA ASN A 198 -14.67 -2.48 -9.34
C ASN A 198 -14.17 -1.53 -10.44
N TYR A 199 -13.23 -0.63 -10.14
CA TYR A 199 -12.79 0.37 -11.11
C TYR A 199 -12.09 -0.28 -12.31
N GLY A 200 -12.58 0.02 -13.51
CA GLY A 200 -12.06 -0.57 -14.75
C GLY A 200 -12.65 -1.91 -15.15
N LEU A 201 -13.36 -2.62 -14.25
CA LEU A 201 -13.91 -3.97 -14.51
C LEU A 201 -15.07 -4.00 -15.53
N GLY A 202 -15.76 -2.88 -15.69
CA GLY A 202 -17.06 -2.83 -16.40
C GLY A 202 -17.01 -2.45 -17.89
N GLY A 203 -15.85 -2.36 -18.53
CA GLY A 203 -15.71 -2.02 -19.97
C GLY A 203 -16.19 -0.62 -20.40
N GLY A 204 -16.98 0.10 -19.58
CA GLY A 204 -17.56 1.40 -19.91
C GLY A 204 -17.12 2.58 -19.03
N GLY A 205 -16.40 2.33 -17.92
CA GLY A 205 -16.11 3.35 -16.90
C GLY A 205 -14.66 3.83 -16.83
N ALA A 206 -13.71 3.18 -17.50
CA ALA A 206 -12.29 3.51 -17.41
C ALA A 206 -11.86 4.69 -18.32
N GLY A 207 -12.78 5.62 -18.63
CA GLY A 207 -12.62 6.66 -19.66
C GLY A 207 -11.22 7.28 -19.74
N GLY A 208 -10.38 6.73 -20.64
CA GLY A 208 -9.01 7.20 -20.88
C GLY A 208 -7.99 6.97 -19.76
N ALA A 209 -8.33 6.26 -18.68
CA ALA A 209 -7.39 5.91 -17.61
C ALA A 209 -6.32 4.96 -18.14
N ASP A 210 -5.05 5.24 -17.85
CA ASP A 210 -3.98 4.30 -18.13
C ASP A 210 -4.02 3.12 -17.14
N LEU A 211 -3.48 1.98 -17.58
CA LEU A 211 -3.48 0.74 -16.79
C LEU A 211 -2.77 0.90 -15.44
N GLY A 212 -1.71 1.71 -15.38
CA GLY A 212 -0.97 1.94 -14.13
C GLY A 212 -1.82 2.65 -13.08
N SER A 213 -2.60 3.66 -13.49
CA SER A 213 -3.54 4.32 -12.59
C SER A 213 -4.65 3.39 -12.09
N ILE A 214 -5.15 2.50 -12.95
CA ILE A 214 -6.14 1.48 -12.55
C ILE A 214 -5.51 0.55 -11.50
N CYS A 215 -4.33 -0.02 -11.78
CA CYS A 215 -3.60 -0.86 -10.82
C CYS A 215 -3.43 -0.15 -9.48
N LYS A 216 -3.06 1.15 -9.52
CA LYS A 216 -2.82 1.91 -8.30
C LYS A 216 -4.09 2.12 -7.48
N ILE A 217 -5.24 2.35 -8.12
CA ILE A 217 -6.52 2.46 -7.42
C ILE A 217 -6.89 1.13 -6.76
N HIS A 218 -6.70 0.00 -7.43
CA HIS A 218 -6.94 -1.33 -6.85
C HIS A 218 -6.03 -1.59 -5.65
N GLU A 219 -4.72 -1.36 -5.79
CA GLU A 219 -3.75 -1.53 -4.71
C GLU A 219 -4.13 -0.70 -3.48
N LEU A 220 -4.39 0.60 -3.67
CA LEU A 220 -4.79 1.50 -2.58
C LEU A 220 -6.14 1.11 -1.96
N SER A 221 -7.07 0.54 -2.74
CA SER A 221 -8.37 0.09 -2.23
C SER A 221 -8.25 -1.18 -1.39
N VAL A 222 -7.39 -2.13 -1.80
CA VAL A 222 -7.07 -3.33 -1.00
C VAL A 222 -6.35 -2.93 0.29
N SER A 223 -5.42 -1.99 0.22
CA SER A 223 -4.76 -1.43 1.41
C SER A 223 -5.76 -0.72 2.34
N ALA A 224 -6.66 0.11 1.80
CA ALA A 224 -7.71 0.76 2.60
C ALA A 224 -8.64 -0.24 3.28
N PHE A 225 -9.04 -1.31 2.56
CA PHE A 225 -9.82 -2.39 3.15
C PHE A 225 -9.06 -3.13 4.26
N THR A 226 -7.75 -3.30 4.10
CA THR A 226 -6.92 -3.97 5.12
C THR A 226 -6.82 -3.15 6.39
N MET A 227 -6.51 -1.86 6.24
CA MET A 227 -6.51 -0.90 7.36
C MET A 227 -7.89 -0.85 8.04
N LEU A 228 -8.98 -0.90 7.26
CA LEU A 228 -10.33 -0.94 7.82
C LEU A 228 -10.55 -2.15 8.72
N MET A 229 -10.05 -3.33 8.33
CA MET A 229 -10.21 -4.56 9.11
C MET A 229 -9.30 -4.61 10.33
N GLU A 230 -8.09 -4.05 10.24
CA GLU A 230 -7.16 -3.96 11.37
C GLU A 230 -7.63 -2.97 12.46
N TYR A 231 -8.24 -1.87 12.04
CA TYR A 231 -8.65 -0.78 12.93
C TYR A 231 -10.17 -0.65 13.07
N LEU A 232 -10.94 -1.70 12.72
CA LEU A 232 -12.39 -1.64 12.82
C LEU A 232 -12.81 -1.49 14.30
N PRO A 233 -13.65 -0.50 14.66
CA PRO A 233 -14.16 -0.41 16.02
C PRO A 233 -14.98 -1.65 16.40
N ASP A 234 -14.82 -2.13 17.63
CA ASP A 234 -15.49 -3.35 18.14
C ASP A 234 -17.03 -3.31 18.05
N ASP A 235 -17.62 -2.11 17.98
CA ASP A 235 -19.06 -1.89 17.89
C ASP A 235 -19.60 -1.88 16.45
N VAL A 236 -18.72 -1.91 15.44
CA VAL A 236 -19.11 -1.95 14.03
C VAL A 236 -19.11 -3.41 13.53
N PRO A 237 -20.25 -3.93 13.03
CA PRO A 237 -20.35 -5.32 12.60
C PRO A 237 -19.53 -5.60 11.34
N HIS A 238 -18.70 -6.65 11.37
CA HIS A 238 -17.90 -7.11 10.22
C HIS A 238 -18.77 -7.45 8.99
N GLU A 239 -20.01 -7.91 9.20
CA GLU A 239 -20.95 -8.25 8.13
C GLU A 239 -21.23 -7.08 7.18
N LEU A 240 -21.08 -5.84 7.67
CA LEU A 240 -21.26 -4.64 6.86
C LEU A 240 -20.19 -4.52 5.76
N PHE A 241 -18.97 -5.00 6.03
CA PHE A 241 -17.83 -4.92 5.11
C PHE A 241 -17.56 -6.24 4.39
N GLN A 242 -18.25 -7.31 4.77
CA GLN A 242 -18.16 -8.62 4.13
C GLN A 242 -18.29 -8.60 2.60
N PRO A 243 -19.15 -7.77 1.96
CA PRO A 243 -19.21 -7.67 0.50
C PRO A 243 -17.92 -7.19 -0.16
N LEU A 244 -17.05 -6.49 0.57
CA LEU A 244 -15.78 -5.99 0.05
C LEU A 244 -14.72 -7.09 -0.06
N LEU A 245 -14.80 -8.14 0.77
CA LEU A 245 -13.81 -9.22 0.78
C LEU A 245 -13.63 -9.90 -0.59
N PRO A 246 -14.68 -10.43 -1.26
CA PRO A 246 -14.52 -11.06 -2.58
C PRO A 246 -14.01 -10.09 -3.65
N LEU A 247 -14.31 -8.79 -3.53
CA LEU A 247 -13.82 -7.76 -4.42
C LEU A 247 -12.33 -7.49 -4.18
N SER A 248 -11.89 -7.43 -2.93
CA SER A 248 -10.48 -7.28 -2.56
C SER A 248 -9.63 -8.48 -2.99
N LEU A 249 -10.15 -9.72 -2.82
CA LEU A 249 -9.52 -10.94 -3.33
C LEU A 249 -9.36 -10.88 -4.86
N THR A 250 -10.41 -10.45 -5.55
CA THR A 250 -10.42 -10.27 -7.01
C THR A 250 -9.42 -9.21 -7.46
N ALA A 251 -9.37 -8.07 -6.79
CA ALA A 251 -8.44 -6.99 -7.07
C ALA A 251 -6.98 -7.43 -6.90
N ALA A 252 -6.64 -8.10 -5.78
CA ALA A 252 -5.30 -8.62 -5.54
C ALA A 252 -4.87 -9.65 -6.59
N ALA A 253 -5.77 -10.58 -6.95
CA ALA A 253 -5.51 -11.56 -8.01
C ALA A 253 -5.37 -10.91 -9.40
N GLY A 254 -6.16 -9.88 -9.68
CA GLY A 254 -6.05 -9.08 -10.91
C GLY A 254 -4.71 -8.35 -11.00
N LEU A 255 -4.23 -7.76 -9.90
CA LEU A 255 -2.91 -7.12 -9.83
C LEU A 255 -1.78 -8.13 -10.05
N ALA A 256 -1.83 -9.29 -9.40
CA ALA A 256 -0.89 -10.38 -9.63
C ALA A 256 -0.86 -10.79 -11.11
N THR A 257 -2.03 -10.95 -11.73
CA THR A 257 -2.17 -11.35 -13.14
C THR A 257 -1.58 -10.29 -14.06
N LEU A 258 -1.84 -9.01 -13.79
CA LEU A 258 -1.28 -7.90 -14.54
C LEU A 258 0.24 -7.83 -14.41
N SER A 259 0.78 -8.04 -13.21
CA SER A 259 2.23 -8.09 -12.97
C SER A 259 2.89 -9.19 -13.80
N ALA A 260 2.32 -10.39 -13.80
CA ALA A 260 2.75 -11.52 -14.62
C ALA A 260 2.67 -11.26 -16.14
N LEU A 261 1.78 -10.36 -16.58
CA LEU A 261 1.70 -9.90 -17.97
C LEU A 261 2.66 -8.75 -18.30
N GLY A 262 3.53 -8.35 -17.37
CA GLY A 262 4.48 -7.26 -17.52
C GLY A 262 3.84 -5.87 -17.42
N ALA A 263 2.62 -5.76 -16.90
CA ALA A 263 2.03 -4.46 -16.58
C ALA A 263 2.74 -3.84 -15.37
N PRO A 264 2.70 -2.50 -15.20
CA PRO A 264 3.28 -1.82 -14.04
C PRO A 264 2.39 -2.03 -12.79
N ALA A 265 2.30 -3.27 -12.33
CA ALA A 265 1.55 -3.69 -11.15
C ALA A 265 2.51 -4.03 -10.01
N GLU A 266 3.42 -3.10 -9.69
CA GLU A 266 4.41 -3.24 -8.60
C GLU A 266 3.74 -3.53 -7.24
N GLY A 267 2.48 -3.10 -7.06
CA GLY A 267 1.69 -3.35 -5.86
C GLY A 267 1.01 -4.72 -5.76
N ALA A 268 1.34 -5.69 -6.62
CA ALA A 268 0.75 -7.04 -6.55
C ALA A 268 1.12 -7.77 -5.25
N CYS A 269 2.40 -7.74 -4.86
CA CYS A 269 2.87 -8.32 -3.60
C CYS A 269 2.23 -7.59 -2.41
N ASP A 270 2.30 -6.26 -2.39
CA ASP A 270 1.66 -5.43 -1.35
C ASP A 270 0.16 -5.76 -1.19
N ALA A 271 -0.56 -5.99 -2.28
CA ALA A 271 -1.98 -6.35 -2.22
C ALA A 271 -2.19 -7.75 -1.60
N LEU A 272 -1.35 -8.74 -1.93
CA LEU A 272 -1.43 -10.08 -1.34
C LEU A 272 -1.04 -10.08 0.15
N GLU A 273 0.02 -9.35 0.53
CA GLU A 273 0.41 -9.15 1.93
C GLU A 273 -0.73 -8.52 2.74
N ASN A 274 -1.39 -7.51 2.16
CA ASN A 274 -2.56 -6.88 2.77
C ASN A 274 -3.71 -7.89 2.97
N ILE A 275 -4.01 -8.74 1.99
CA ILE A 275 -5.02 -9.81 2.15
C ILE A 275 -4.60 -10.82 3.23
N ALA A 276 -3.32 -11.19 3.31
CA ALA A 276 -2.80 -12.07 4.36
C ALA A 276 -2.98 -11.43 5.75
N ALA A 277 -2.73 -10.12 5.88
CA ALA A 277 -2.98 -9.39 7.11
C ALA A 277 -4.47 -9.41 7.49
N VAL A 278 -5.40 -9.24 6.55
CA VAL A 278 -6.84 -9.37 6.79
C VAL A 278 -7.23 -10.79 7.23
N ALA A 279 -6.63 -11.81 6.63
CA ALA A 279 -6.83 -13.19 7.04
C ALA A 279 -6.44 -13.44 8.51
N VAL A 280 -5.36 -12.79 8.98
CA VAL A 280 -4.91 -12.89 10.36
C VAL A 280 -5.78 -12.07 11.32
N SER A 281 -6.12 -10.83 10.95
CA SER A 281 -6.85 -9.91 11.84
C SER A 281 -8.37 -10.14 11.87
N SER A 282 -8.95 -10.69 10.81
CA SER A 282 -10.40 -10.79 10.61
C SER A 282 -10.81 -12.11 9.92
N SER A 283 -10.27 -13.24 10.39
CA SER A 283 -10.55 -14.59 9.85
C SER A 283 -12.06 -14.92 9.78
N VAL A 284 -12.87 -14.36 10.69
CA VAL A 284 -14.33 -14.56 10.78
C VAL A 284 -15.08 -14.19 9.50
N MET A 285 -14.51 -13.36 8.62
CA MET A 285 -15.15 -12.95 7.38
C MET A 285 -15.00 -13.97 6.24
N PHE A 286 -14.01 -14.85 6.31
CA PHE A 286 -13.64 -15.76 5.24
C PHE A 286 -14.50 -17.01 5.04
N PRO A 287 -15.26 -17.57 6.02
CA PRO A 287 -16.00 -18.82 5.81
C PRO A 287 -16.84 -18.89 4.52
N PRO A 288 -17.59 -17.84 4.12
CA PRO A 288 -18.38 -17.88 2.89
C PRO A 288 -17.54 -17.85 1.60
N PHE A 289 -16.26 -17.52 1.69
CA PHE A 289 -15.37 -17.27 0.55
C PHE A 289 -14.16 -18.21 0.50
N VAL A 290 -14.02 -19.18 1.42
CA VAL A 290 -12.87 -20.10 1.47
C VAL A 290 -12.65 -20.79 0.11
N ARG A 291 -13.71 -21.28 -0.52
CA ARG A 291 -13.63 -21.92 -1.83
C ARG A 291 -13.06 -20.97 -2.89
N GLN A 292 -13.61 -19.77 -2.98
CA GLN A 292 -13.14 -18.74 -3.92
C GLN A 292 -11.66 -18.39 -3.66
N LEU A 293 -11.30 -18.24 -2.39
CA LEU A 293 -9.93 -17.92 -1.98
C LEU A 293 -8.94 -19.00 -2.40
N VAL A 294 -9.23 -20.27 -2.11
CA VAL A 294 -8.35 -21.39 -2.45
C VAL A 294 -8.30 -21.62 -3.96
N GLU A 295 -9.41 -21.45 -4.67
CA GLU A 295 -9.44 -21.52 -6.14
C GLU A 295 -8.60 -20.40 -6.79
N ILE A 296 -8.70 -19.17 -6.30
CA ILE A 296 -7.96 -18.01 -6.84
C ILE A 296 -6.46 -18.13 -6.54
N PHE A 297 -6.10 -18.22 -5.25
CA PHE A 297 -4.71 -18.19 -4.83
C PHE A 297 -4.00 -19.52 -5.07
N GLY A 298 -4.72 -20.64 -5.09
CA GLY A 298 -4.17 -21.93 -5.53
C GLY A 298 -3.76 -21.90 -6.99
N VAL A 299 -4.54 -21.26 -7.88
CA VAL A 299 -4.15 -21.10 -9.29
C VAL A 299 -2.93 -20.18 -9.44
N ILE A 300 -2.85 -19.10 -8.66
CA ILE A 300 -1.68 -18.20 -8.67
C ILE A 300 -0.44 -18.97 -8.20
N ALA A 301 -0.52 -19.66 -7.07
CA ALA A 301 0.59 -20.42 -6.49
C ALA A 301 1.10 -21.53 -7.43
N LEU A 302 0.20 -22.19 -8.17
CA LEU A 302 0.53 -23.30 -9.07
C LEU A 302 1.07 -22.90 -10.45
N ASN A 303 1.18 -21.61 -10.77
CA ASN A 303 1.53 -21.19 -12.13
C ASN A 303 2.88 -20.45 -12.17
N PRO A 304 4.02 -21.16 -12.26
CA PRO A 304 5.36 -20.58 -12.23
C PRO A 304 5.67 -19.72 -13.46
N ASP A 305 6.53 -18.71 -13.30
CA ASP A 305 7.04 -17.88 -14.40
C ASP A 305 7.69 -18.77 -15.49
N PRO A 306 7.22 -18.75 -16.74
CA PRO A 306 7.79 -19.55 -17.83
C PRO A 306 9.22 -19.16 -18.21
N ASN A 307 9.68 -17.97 -17.79
CA ASN A 307 11.06 -17.52 -17.97
C ASN A 307 11.97 -17.99 -16.84
N ASP A 308 11.41 -18.65 -15.82
CA ASP A 308 12.21 -19.46 -14.91
C ASP A 308 13.01 -20.46 -15.79
N PRO A 309 14.35 -20.47 -15.71
CA PRO A 309 15.18 -21.39 -16.49
C PRO A 309 14.79 -22.86 -16.33
N ASN A 310 14.02 -23.21 -15.29
CA ASN A 310 13.57 -24.55 -14.98
C ASN A 310 12.03 -24.65 -14.92
N PRO A 311 11.29 -24.61 -16.05
CA PRO A 311 9.84 -24.77 -16.03
C PRO A 311 9.51 -26.26 -15.81
N THR A 312 9.20 -26.64 -14.57
CA THR A 312 9.18 -28.05 -14.15
C THR A 312 7.86 -28.77 -14.44
N LEU A 313 6.77 -28.05 -14.70
CA LEU A 313 5.45 -28.66 -14.87
C LEU A 313 4.68 -28.06 -16.05
N SER A 314 4.46 -28.88 -17.09
CA SER A 314 3.37 -28.70 -18.04
C SER A 314 2.06 -29.05 -17.33
N LEU A 315 1.57 -28.16 -16.46
CA LEU A 315 0.21 -28.30 -15.96
C LEU A 315 -0.73 -28.27 -17.17
N GLU A 316 -1.62 -29.28 -17.28
CA GLU A 316 -2.83 -29.07 -18.06
C GLU A 316 -3.43 -27.75 -17.57
N PRO A 317 -3.83 -26.84 -18.46
CA PRO A 317 -4.31 -25.52 -18.06
C PRO A 317 -5.47 -25.73 -17.09
N LEU A 318 -5.18 -25.66 -15.79
CA LEU A 318 -6.17 -25.55 -14.74
C LEU A 318 -7.06 -24.42 -15.24
N THR A 319 -8.33 -24.74 -15.48
CA THR A 319 -9.25 -23.89 -16.20
C THR A 319 -9.06 -22.46 -15.73
N LEU A 320 -8.36 -21.64 -16.53
CA LEU A 320 -8.04 -20.24 -16.23
C LEU A 320 -9.31 -19.38 -16.27
N LEU A 321 -10.49 -20.00 -16.23
CA LEU A 321 -11.81 -19.40 -16.20
C LEU A 321 -11.94 -18.39 -15.05
N PRO A 322 -11.44 -18.65 -13.82
CA PRO A 322 -11.39 -17.63 -12.79
C PRO A 322 -10.50 -16.48 -13.26
N LEU A 323 -9.25 -16.72 -13.67
CA LEU A 323 -8.29 -15.66 -14.01
C LEU A 323 -8.65 -14.83 -15.25
N THR A 324 -9.29 -15.42 -16.25
CA THR A 324 -9.79 -14.71 -17.45
C THR A 324 -10.99 -13.83 -17.14
N THR A 325 -11.78 -14.18 -16.11
CA THR A 325 -12.84 -13.33 -15.57
C THR A 325 -12.28 -12.28 -14.59
N LEU A 326 -11.22 -12.64 -13.85
CA LEU A 326 -10.51 -11.82 -12.85
C LEU A 326 -9.44 -10.89 -13.45
N GLY A 327 -9.09 -11.02 -14.73
CA GLY A 327 -8.14 -10.19 -15.50
C GLY A 327 -8.65 -8.76 -15.73
N LEU A 328 -9.31 -8.24 -14.71
CA LEU A 328 -9.98 -6.97 -14.57
C LEU A 328 -10.99 -6.64 -15.70
N GLY A 329 -11.54 -7.65 -16.37
CA GLY A 329 -12.36 -7.43 -17.57
C GLY A 329 -11.60 -6.73 -18.71
N LEU A 330 -10.26 -6.66 -18.65
CA LEU A 330 -9.42 -5.92 -19.59
C LEU A 330 -9.17 -6.66 -20.91
N GLY A 331 -9.76 -7.85 -21.08
CA GLY A 331 -9.60 -8.66 -22.29
C GLY A 331 -8.17 -9.17 -22.51
N LEU A 332 -7.33 -9.12 -21.48
CA LEU A 332 -5.98 -9.68 -21.52
C LEU A 332 -6.09 -11.20 -21.35
N SER A 333 -5.90 -11.92 -22.46
CA SER A 333 -5.80 -13.38 -22.42
C SER A 333 -4.36 -13.75 -22.07
N PRO A 334 -4.11 -14.57 -21.03
CA PRO A 334 -2.79 -15.14 -20.81
C PRO A 334 -2.38 -15.93 -22.06
N GLY A 335 -1.23 -15.59 -22.62
CA GLY A 335 -0.64 -16.29 -23.76
C GLY A 335 0.05 -17.58 -23.30
N PRO A 336 0.48 -18.44 -24.25
CA PRO A 336 1.42 -19.51 -23.95
C PRO A 336 2.71 -18.91 -23.38
N GLY A 337 3.07 -19.27 -22.16
CA GLY A 337 4.12 -18.59 -21.39
C GLY A 337 3.57 -17.44 -20.55
N PHE A 338 2.52 -17.70 -19.78
CA PHE A 338 2.07 -16.84 -18.68
C PHE A 338 2.37 -17.55 -17.37
N GLY A 339 2.94 -16.84 -16.40
CA GLY A 339 3.25 -17.37 -15.08
C GLY A 339 3.60 -16.26 -14.09
N PHE A 340 3.59 -16.58 -12.80
CA PHE A 340 3.83 -15.64 -11.71
C PHE A 340 5.23 -15.82 -11.12
N SER A 341 5.83 -14.73 -10.63
CA SER A 341 7.09 -14.79 -9.89
C SER A 341 6.92 -15.54 -8.57
N ASP A 342 8.01 -16.11 -8.06
CA ASP A 342 8.00 -16.87 -6.80
C ASP A 342 7.52 -16.05 -5.60
N ASP A 343 7.80 -14.75 -5.54
CA ASP A 343 7.31 -13.86 -4.48
C ASP A 343 5.77 -13.82 -4.48
N VAL A 344 5.15 -13.64 -5.65
CA VAL A 344 3.69 -13.59 -5.80
C VAL A 344 3.06 -14.94 -5.47
N ARG A 345 3.69 -16.04 -5.91
CA ARG A 345 3.23 -17.41 -5.64
C ARG A 345 3.31 -17.75 -4.16
N SER A 346 4.42 -17.39 -3.51
CA SER A 346 4.65 -17.61 -2.09
C SER A 346 3.65 -16.82 -1.25
N LEU A 347 3.41 -15.56 -1.58
CA LEU A 347 2.42 -14.73 -0.88
C LEU A 347 0.98 -15.24 -1.08
N ALA A 348 0.63 -15.68 -2.29
CA ALA A 348 -0.67 -16.30 -2.54
C ALA A 348 -0.88 -17.55 -1.66
N LEU A 349 0.14 -18.38 -1.51
CA LEU A 349 0.11 -19.52 -0.59
C LEU A 349 0.04 -19.08 0.88
N GLU A 350 0.80 -18.05 1.28
CA GLU A 350 0.82 -17.51 2.64
C GLU A 350 -0.57 -17.04 3.09
N VAL A 351 -1.37 -16.44 2.20
CA VAL A 351 -2.77 -16.10 2.50
C VAL A 351 -3.57 -17.33 2.93
N ILE A 352 -3.48 -18.43 2.18
CA ILE A 352 -4.23 -19.66 2.47
C ILE A 352 -3.72 -20.29 3.78
N LEU A 353 -2.40 -20.34 3.98
CA LEU A 353 -1.77 -20.91 5.17
C LEU A 353 -2.07 -20.09 6.43
N SER A 354 -2.13 -18.76 6.33
CA SER A 354 -2.47 -17.88 7.45
C SER A 354 -3.89 -18.16 7.95
N LEU A 355 -4.85 -18.33 7.04
CA LEU A 355 -6.21 -18.73 7.41
C LEU A 355 -6.26 -20.13 8.03
N ALA A 356 -5.53 -21.09 7.46
CA ALA A 356 -5.43 -22.44 7.99
C ALA A 356 -4.91 -22.48 9.43
N GLN A 357 -3.97 -21.59 9.74
CA GLN A 357 -3.35 -21.50 11.06
C GLN A 357 -4.27 -20.83 12.09
N ILE A 358 -4.97 -19.77 11.70
CA ILE A 358 -5.83 -18.99 12.60
C ILE A 358 -7.18 -19.67 12.80
N GLU A 359 -7.80 -20.16 11.73
CA GLU A 359 -9.13 -20.77 11.74
C GLU A 359 -9.11 -22.13 11.01
N PRO A 360 -8.55 -23.19 11.64
CA PRO A 360 -8.37 -24.50 11.00
C PRO A 360 -9.70 -25.15 10.60
N ASP A 361 -10.80 -24.75 11.23
CA ASP A 361 -12.13 -25.26 10.92
C ASP A 361 -12.63 -24.82 9.54
N LEU A 362 -12.05 -23.75 8.95
CA LEU A 362 -12.32 -23.32 7.57
C LEU A 362 -11.86 -24.33 6.52
N LEU A 363 -10.84 -25.14 6.84
CA LEU A 363 -10.32 -26.14 5.91
C LEU A 363 -11.03 -27.48 6.01
N ARG A 364 -12.07 -27.60 6.86
CA ARG A 364 -12.87 -28.82 6.91
C ARG A 364 -13.64 -28.98 5.58
N PRO A 365 -13.83 -30.22 5.10
CA PRO A 365 -14.65 -30.48 3.92
C PRO A 365 -16.06 -29.89 4.12
N CYS A 366 -16.56 -29.18 3.11
CA CYS A 366 -17.89 -28.59 3.09
C CYS A 366 -18.62 -29.03 1.82
N ASP A 367 -19.80 -29.65 1.98
CA ASP A 367 -20.64 -30.15 0.89
C ASP A 367 -19.87 -31.01 -0.14
N ASP A 368 -19.53 -30.39 -1.28
CA ASP A 368 -18.87 -30.99 -2.46
C ASP A 368 -17.42 -30.52 -2.66
N TYR A 369 -16.88 -29.73 -1.73
CA TYR A 369 -15.56 -29.13 -1.83
C TYR A 369 -14.71 -29.44 -0.59
N ASP A 370 -13.48 -29.93 -0.81
CA ASP A 370 -12.48 -30.14 0.23
C ASP A 370 -11.34 -29.12 0.06
N PRO A 371 -11.36 -27.99 0.80
CA PRO A 371 -10.31 -26.98 0.74
C PRO A 371 -8.95 -27.55 1.16
N CYS A 372 -8.92 -28.53 2.07
CA CYS A 372 -7.70 -29.17 2.53
C CYS A 372 -7.07 -30.01 1.42
N GLU A 373 -7.87 -30.80 0.70
CA GLU A 373 -7.38 -31.56 -0.46
C GLU A 373 -6.78 -30.63 -1.52
N ALA A 374 -7.48 -29.52 -1.84
CA ALA A 374 -7.00 -28.53 -2.79
C ALA A 374 -5.69 -27.87 -2.33
N LEU A 375 -5.58 -27.45 -1.07
CA LEU A 375 -4.37 -26.86 -0.50
C LEU A 375 -3.21 -27.87 -0.48
N VAL A 376 -3.45 -29.11 -0.07
CA VAL A 376 -2.45 -30.17 -0.05
C VAL A 376 -1.91 -30.40 -1.47
N LYS A 377 -2.77 -30.39 -2.48
CA LYS A 377 -2.33 -30.47 -3.88
C LYS A 377 -1.42 -29.30 -4.25
N VAL A 378 -1.80 -28.05 -3.92
CA VAL A 378 -0.97 -26.86 -4.17
C VAL A 378 0.41 -27.01 -3.53
N LEU A 379 0.45 -27.39 -2.25
CA LEU A 379 1.69 -27.56 -1.49
C LEU A 379 2.58 -28.66 -2.08
N PHE A 380 2.00 -29.81 -2.45
CA PHE A 380 2.78 -30.91 -3.04
C PHE A 380 3.38 -30.52 -4.38
N GLU A 381 2.62 -29.88 -5.26
CA GLU A 381 3.15 -29.42 -6.55
C GLU A 381 4.31 -28.44 -6.35
N MET A 382 4.14 -27.42 -5.48
CA MET A 382 5.21 -26.45 -5.19
C MET A 382 6.45 -27.11 -4.55
N VAL A 383 6.29 -28.10 -3.67
CA VAL A 383 7.41 -28.84 -3.09
C VAL A 383 8.13 -29.70 -4.14
N MET A 384 7.41 -30.19 -5.14
CA MET A 384 7.97 -30.99 -6.23
C MET A 384 8.71 -30.14 -7.28
N GLU A 385 8.57 -28.81 -7.25
CA GLU A 385 9.34 -27.88 -8.09
C GLU A 385 10.83 -27.80 -7.72
N VAL A 386 11.23 -28.41 -6.60
CA VAL A 386 12.64 -28.55 -6.24
C VAL A 386 13.39 -29.34 -7.32
N GLN A 387 14.07 -28.62 -8.20
CA GLN A 387 15.11 -29.09 -9.13
C GLN A 387 16.41 -28.37 -8.74
N ASP A 388 17.62 -28.93 -8.80
CA ASP A 388 18.16 -30.04 -9.55
C ASP A 388 19.09 -30.79 -8.57
N GLY A 389 18.91 -32.11 -8.39
CA GLY A 389 19.71 -32.89 -7.45
C GLY A 389 21.22 -32.70 -7.68
N ASN A 390 21.60 -32.50 -8.94
CA ASN A 390 22.99 -32.27 -9.32
C ASN A 390 23.51 -30.88 -8.93
N ASP A 391 22.70 -29.82 -9.02
CA ASP A 391 23.10 -28.48 -8.58
C ASP A 391 23.19 -28.42 -7.05
N TRP A 392 22.26 -29.08 -6.36
CA TRP A 392 22.31 -29.22 -4.91
C TRP A 392 23.54 -30.02 -4.46
N ILE A 393 23.80 -31.17 -5.10
CA ILE A 393 25.01 -31.98 -4.84
C ILE A 393 26.27 -31.15 -5.16
N SER A 394 26.32 -30.45 -6.29
CA SER A 394 27.47 -29.62 -6.67
C SER A 394 27.70 -28.46 -5.71
N ALA A 395 26.63 -27.83 -5.20
CA ALA A 395 26.72 -26.78 -4.19
C ALA A 395 27.23 -27.33 -2.85
N VAL A 396 26.77 -28.51 -2.43
CA VAL A 396 27.24 -29.19 -1.22
C VAL A 396 28.71 -29.61 -1.37
N GLU A 397 29.10 -30.21 -2.49
CA GLU A 397 30.50 -30.58 -2.79
C GLU A 397 31.43 -29.36 -2.88
N ALA A 398 30.95 -28.25 -3.45
CA ALA A 398 31.69 -26.98 -3.47
C ALA A 398 31.88 -26.39 -2.07
N GLN A 399 30.89 -26.56 -1.19
CA GLN A 399 30.99 -26.12 0.20
C GLN A 399 31.95 -26.99 1.02
N ASP A 400 31.94 -28.31 0.80
CA ASP A 400 32.85 -29.25 1.47
C ASP A 400 34.31 -29.00 1.05
N THR A 401 34.58 -28.79 -0.24
CA THR A 401 35.92 -28.45 -0.75
C THR A 401 36.46 -27.12 -0.18
N LEU A 402 35.62 -26.08 -0.07
CA LEU A 402 36.00 -24.82 0.59
C LEU A 402 36.31 -25.00 2.09
N THR A 403 35.69 -25.99 2.73
CA THR A 403 35.89 -26.27 4.16
C THR A 403 37.20 -27.04 4.38
N GLU A 404 37.51 -28.02 3.51
CA GLU A 404 38.79 -28.74 3.52
C GLU A 404 39.98 -27.82 3.21
N GLU A 405 39.85 -26.91 2.24
CA GLU A 405 40.90 -25.96 1.89
C GLU A 405 41.22 -25.00 3.05
N LYS A 406 40.19 -24.51 3.77
CA LYS A 406 40.37 -23.68 4.97
C LYS A 406 41.07 -24.42 6.12
N VAL A 407 40.80 -25.70 6.31
CA VAL A 407 41.46 -26.54 7.32
C VAL A 407 42.94 -26.76 6.95
N HIS A 408 43.25 -26.96 5.67
CA HIS A 408 44.62 -27.12 5.19
C HIS A 408 45.44 -25.83 5.35
N PHE A 409 44.88 -24.66 5.00
CA PHE A 409 45.54 -23.37 5.22
C PHE A 409 45.77 -23.04 6.70
N ALA A 410 44.86 -23.43 7.60
CA ALA A 410 45.03 -23.24 9.03
C ALA A 410 46.14 -24.15 9.61
N ALA A 411 46.35 -25.33 9.04
CA ALA A 411 47.40 -26.26 9.45
C ALA A 411 48.80 -25.87 8.96
N GLU A 412 48.92 -25.16 7.83
CA GLU A 412 50.20 -24.66 7.31
C GLU A 412 50.62 -23.31 7.93
N ALA A 413 49.70 -22.56 8.52
CA ALA A 413 49.95 -21.27 9.15
C ALA A 413 50.34 -21.33 10.63
N GLY A 414 50.32 -22.52 11.26
CA GLY A 414 50.76 -22.77 12.64
C GLY A 414 52.02 -23.62 12.68
#